data_AF-A0AAE3H7Z3-F1
#
_entry.id   AF-A0AAE3H7Z3-F1
#
_cell.length_a   1.000
_cell.length_b   1.000
_cell.length_c   1.000
_cell.angle_alpha   90.00
_cell.angle_beta   90.00
_cell.angle_gamma   90.00
#
_symmetry.space_group_name_H-M   'P 1'
#
loop_
_entity.id
_entity.type
_entity.pdbx_description
1 polymer ?
#
loop_
_entity_poly.entity_id
_entity_poly.type
_entity_poly.pdbx_seq_one_letter_code
_entity_poly.pdbx_strand_id
1 'polypeptide(L)'
;MQSFNHISGGITITGLFASFNDINIFEKPEYIAITVVAAILPDIDHTRSLIGKASYPLAKWLSIKYGHRTITHSFVFLIGIILVIKLIESLYHLGSTYSIIVGYGILSHNIFDMVTKQGVAFWYPFSTRPCVLPGNPGMRLRTNDLRSEAVIFVIFCSLILFCQPLFANGFWQQYNKTFLTYSHLKRETRRHTDYLNITFLNTQKDTVGGMLITDIGSDFVILKGTNFERYPKEDCKFLSLSHSGKERKPKTIQIINVRPDSLKKHLKQPLLKLQIQSNVDLTYFDGVAQKTTKTIEKEYVTNFDFFTLAPDNTKDQLEIQTLEIHIREEQSHYNKELQIIQNEINDLESDYQSGESRFPSMSDYEKGQWVRKRQDLKSDIAKLYRDISRKIPPSLNADLIRLTALKSKLNTKDVRVSANLSSL
;
A
#
# COMPACT_ATOMS: atom_id res chain seq x y z
N MET A 1 16.03 -49.34 -27.00
CA MET A 1 16.00 -48.30 -28.05
C MET A 1 17.46 -48.07 -28.48
N GLN A 2 17.78 -47.40 -29.59
CA GLN A 2 19.19 -47.19 -29.95
C GLN A 2 19.91 -46.19 -29.02
N SER A 3 21.25 -46.33 -28.88
CA SER A 3 22.04 -45.54 -27.92
C SER A 3 21.98 -44.03 -28.16
N PHE A 4 21.89 -43.56 -29.42
CA PHE A 4 21.78 -42.11 -29.69
C PHE A 4 20.50 -41.50 -29.10
N ASN A 5 19.42 -42.28 -29.07
CA ASN A 5 18.14 -41.87 -28.53
C ASN A 5 18.14 -41.88 -27.00
N HIS A 6 18.86 -42.81 -26.39
CA HIS A 6 19.12 -42.78 -24.95
C HIS A 6 19.95 -41.55 -24.56
N ILE A 7 20.95 -41.17 -25.37
CA ILE A 7 21.76 -39.98 -25.13
C ILE A 7 20.95 -38.69 -25.28
N SER A 8 20.29 -38.47 -26.42
CA SER A 8 19.52 -37.24 -26.65
C SER A 8 18.32 -37.13 -25.72
N GLY A 9 17.60 -38.23 -25.50
CA GLY A 9 16.51 -38.29 -24.54
C GLY A 9 17.01 -38.12 -23.10
N GLY A 10 18.17 -38.66 -22.75
CA GLY A 10 18.77 -38.52 -21.44
C GLY A 10 19.15 -37.08 -21.12
N ILE A 11 19.77 -36.36 -22.05
CA ILE A 11 20.03 -34.91 -21.90
C ILE A 11 18.72 -34.15 -21.72
N THR A 12 17.68 -34.49 -22.49
CA THR A 12 16.37 -33.82 -22.42
C THR A 12 15.68 -34.05 -21.07
N ILE A 13 15.56 -35.30 -20.63
CA ILE A 13 14.88 -35.67 -19.39
C ILE A 13 15.67 -35.18 -18.19
N THR A 14 16.99 -35.39 -18.16
CA THR A 14 17.83 -34.88 -17.08
C THR A 14 17.79 -33.36 -17.02
N GLY A 15 17.91 -32.65 -18.15
CA GLY A 15 17.80 -31.19 -18.18
C GLY A 15 16.46 -30.67 -17.65
N LEU A 16 15.36 -31.30 -18.08
CA LEU A 16 14.02 -30.93 -17.64
C LEU A 16 13.82 -31.17 -16.15
N PHE A 17 14.13 -32.37 -15.64
CA PHE A 17 13.86 -32.72 -14.25
C PHE A 17 14.89 -32.13 -13.27
N ALA A 18 16.15 -31.95 -13.68
CA ALA A 18 17.15 -31.22 -12.92
C ALA A 18 16.76 -29.74 -12.76
N SER A 19 16.09 -29.14 -13.76
CA SER A 19 15.62 -27.76 -13.67
C SER A 19 14.59 -27.51 -12.56
N PHE A 20 13.83 -28.52 -12.12
CA PHE A 20 12.93 -28.41 -10.96
C PHE A 20 13.69 -28.37 -9.63
N ASN A 21 14.93 -28.85 -9.61
CA ASN A 21 15.84 -28.82 -8.47
C ASN A 21 16.83 -27.64 -8.56
N ASP A 22 16.56 -26.67 -9.44
CA ASP A 22 17.42 -25.51 -9.72
C ASP A 22 18.86 -25.88 -10.13
N ILE A 23 19.05 -27.06 -10.73
CA ILE A 23 20.34 -27.52 -11.26
C ILE A 23 20.43 -27.18 -12.74
N ASN A 24 21.46 -26.40 -13.10
CA ASN A 24 21.78 -26.08 -14.49
C ASN A 24 22.73 -27.13 -15.08
N ILE A 25 22.24 -27.97 -15.99
CA ILE A 25 23.04 -29.00 -16.64
C ILE A 25 24.13 -28.45 -17.58
N PHE A 26 24.05 -27.18 -17.97
CA PHE A 26 25.02 -26.49 -18.82
C PHE A 26 26.02 -25.66 -18.02
N GLU A 27 25.91 -25.62 -16.69
CA GLU A 27 26.83 -24.86 -15.82
C GLU A 27 28.27 -25.34 -15.99
N LYS A 28 28.46 -26.66 -16.08
CA LYS A 28 29.77 -27.29 -16.22
C LYS A 28 29.76 -28.37 -17.30
N PRO A 29 30.82 -28.49 -18.12
CA PRO A 29 30.91 -29.55 -19.12
C PRO A 29 30.82 -30.97 -18.54
N GLU A 30 31.28 -31.16 -17.30
CA GLU A 30 31.19 -32.44 -16.60
C GLU A 30 29.75 -32.92 -16.39
N TYR A 31 28.78 -32.01 -16.20
CA TYR A 31 27.37 -32.38 -15.99
C TYR A 31 26.76 -33.01 -17.23
N ILE A 32 27.07 -32.47 -18.41
CA ILE A 32 26.66 -33.05 -19.68
C ILE A 32 27.35 -34.40 -19.89
N ALA A 33 28.66 -34.48 -19.66
CA ALA A 33 29.41 -35.73 -19.82
C ALA A 33 28.86 -36.85 -18.93
N ILE A 34 28.59 -36.55 -17.65
CA ILE A 34 28.00 -37.49 -16.71
C ILE A 34 26.59 -37.88 -17.11
N THR A 35 25.79 -36.93 -17.62
CA THR A 35 24.44 -37.23 -18.15
C THR A 35 24.50 -38.23 -19.30
N VAL A 36 25.41 -38.03 -20.26
CA VAL A 36 25.60 -38.93 -21.41
C VAL A 36 25.99 -40.33 -20.94
N VAL A 37 26.94 -40.42 -20.00
CA VAL A 37 27.38 -41.71 -19.43
C VAL A 37 26.24 -42.40 -18.66
N ALA A 38 25.55 -41.67 -17.79
CA ALA A 38 24.44 -42.20 -17.00
C ALA A 38 23.27 -42.67 -17.89
N ALA A 39 23.01 -41.97 -18.99
CA ALA A 39 21.94 -42.31 -19.93
C ALA A 39 22.20 -43.60 -20.72
N ILE A 40 23.45 -44.07 -20.81
CA ILE A 40 23.80 -45.35 -21.46
C ILE A 40 24.23 -46.43 -20.47
N LEU A 41 24.47 -46.08 -19.20
CA LEU A 41 25.00 -46.97 -18.17
C LEU A 41 24.20 -48.27 -17.99
N PRO A 42 22.85 -48.29 -18.02
CA PRO A 42 22.09 -49.53 -17.85
C PRO A 42 22.38 -50.61 -18.90
N ASP A 43 22.76 -50.21 -20.11
CA ASP A 43 23.11 -51.12 -21.22
C ASP A 43 24.48 -51.80 -21.05
N ILE A 44 25.11 -51.67 -19.88
CA ILE A 44 26.34 -52.39 -19.52
C ILE A 44 26.15 -53.92 -19.47
N ASP A 45 24.91 -54.38 -19.43
CA ASP A 45 24.54 -55.79 -19.55
C ASP A 45 24.47 -56.31 -21.00
N HIS A 46 24.60 -55.44 -22.01
CA HIS A 46 24.46 -55.80 -23.42
C HIS A 46 25.80 -55.77 -24.17
N THR A 47 26.30 -56.93 -24.58
CA THR A 47 27.63 -57.07 -25.22
C THR A 47 27.82 -56.30 -26.53
N ARG A 48 26.75 -55.87 -27.19
CA ARG A 48 26.82 -55.06 -28.43
C ARG A 48 26.61 -53.56 -28.21
N SER A 49 26.25 -53.12 -27.00
CA SER A 49 26.09 -51.69 -26.70
C SER A 49 27.44 -50.99 -26.65
N LEU A 50 27.46 -49.65 -26.74
CA LEU A 50 28.70 -48.88 -26.64
C LEU A 50 29.43 -49.13 -25.32
N ILE A 51 28.71 -49.08 -24.20
CA ILE A 51 29.27 -49.28 -22.86
C ILE A 51 29.61 -50.75 -22.61
N GLY A 52 28.77 -51.69 -23.07
CA GLY A 52 28.99 -53.12 -22.90
C GLY A 52 30.18 -53.66 -23.71
N LYS A 53 30.50 -53.03 -24.86
CA LYS A 53 31.75 -53.30 -25.59
C LYS A 53 32.98 -52.85 -24.81
N ALA A 54 32.92 -51.70 -24.14
CA ALA A 54 34.01 -51.20 -23.31
C ALA A 54 34.24 -52.09 -22.05
N SER A 55 33.16 -52.63 -21.48
CA SER A 55 33.20 -53.51 -20.30
C SER A 55 32.88 -54.97 -20.65
N TYR A 56 33.40 -55.48 -21.77
CA TYR A 56 32.99 -56.78 -22.34
C TYR A 56 32.97 -57.97 -21.35
N PRO A 57 33.97 -58.17 -20.47
CA PRO A 57 33.93 -59.27 -19.51
C PRO A 57 32.73 -59.20 -18.57
N LEU A 58 32.44 -58.00 -18.06
CA LEU A 58 31.30 -57.75 -17.18
C LEU A 58 29.97 -57.88 -17.94
N ALA A 59 29.89 -57.31 -19.14
CA ALA A 59 28.69 -57.37 -19.97
C ALA A 59 28.32 -58.81 -20.33
N LYS A 60 29.31 -59.64 -20.71
CA LYS A 60 29.10 -61.06 -21.01
C LYS A 60 28.62 -61.82 -19.78
N TRP A 61 29.22 -61.57 -18.62
CA TRP A 61 28.82 -62.22 -17.36
C TRP A 61 27.39 -61.85 -16.95
N LEU A 62 27.04 -60.55 -16.99
CA LEU A 62 25.70 -60.05 -16.69
C LEU A 62 24.66 -60.63 -17.65
N SER A 63 24.96 -60.61 -18.95
CA SER A 63 24.10 -61.13 -20.01
C SER A 63 23.78 -62.61 -19.82
N ILE A 64 24.78 -63.44 -19.47
CA ILE A 64 24.58 -64.88 -19.24
C ILE A 64 23.80 -65.14 -17.95
N LYS A 65 24.12 -64.42 -16.87
CA LYS A 65 23.56 -64.71 -15.54
C LYS A 65 22.15 -64.17 -15.34
N TYR A 66 21.86 -62.96 -15.81
CA TYR A 66 20.61 -62.25 -15.54
C TYR A 66 19.80 -61.93 -16.80
N GLY A 67 20.38 -62.07 -17.99
CA GLY A 67 19.78 -61.58 -19.23
C GLY A 67 19.89 -60.06 -19.39
N HIS A 68 19.50 -59.56 -20.56
CA HIS A 68 19.44 -58.12 -20.85
C HIS A 68 18.12 -57.51 -20.36
N ARG A 69 18.16 -56.28 -19.84
CA ARG A 69 17.00 -55.50 -19.33
C ARG A 69 16.41 -55.98 -18.01
N THR A 70 17.26 -56.62 -17.20
CA THR A 70 16.88 -57.20 -15.91
C THR A 70 17.54 -56.45 -14.77
N ILE A 71 18.77 -56.82 -14.37
CA ILE A 71 19.38 -56.31 -13.15
C ILE A 71 19.80 -54.84 -13.25
N THR A 72 20.41 -54.42 -14.36
CA THR A 72 20.89 -53.05 -14.60
C THR A 72 19.77 -52.07 -14.95
N HIS A 73 18.58 -52.57 -15.30
CA HIS A 73 17.38 -51.77 -15.59
C HIS A 73 16.37 -51.82 -14.44
N SER A 74 16.80 -52.32 -13.28
CA SER A 74 15.97 -52.41 -12.08
C SER A 74 15.96 -51.11 -11.27
N PHE A 75 14.88 -50.90 -10.53
CA PHE A 75 14.76 -49.80 -9.57
C PHE A 75 15.82 -49.89 -8.47
N VAL A 76 16.17 -51.12 -8.05
CA VAL A 76 17.23 -51.34 -7.05
C VAL A 76 18.59 -50.89 -7.59
N PHE A 77 18.89 -51.15 -8.86
CA PHE A 77 20.12 -50.66 -9.49
C PHE A 77 20.14 -49.13 -9.56
N LEU A 78 19.04 -48.50 -9.98
CA LEU A 78 18.90 -47.04 -10.01
C LEU A 78 19.21 -46.42 -8.63
N ILE A 79 18.53 -46.90 -7.57
CA ILE A 79 18.73 -46.38 -6.21
C ILE A 79 20.14 -46.69 -5.70
N GLY A 80 20.67 -47.89 -5.99
CA GLY A 80 22.02 -48.29 -5.60
C GLY A 80 23.08 -47.33 -6.17
N ILE A 81 23.00 -47.01 -7.47
CA ILE A 81 23.94 -46.07 -8.08
C ILE A 81 23.77 -44.66 -7.50
N ILE A 82 22.53 -44.18 -7.32
CA ILE A 82 22.28 -42.86 -6.70
C ILE A 82 22.92 -42.79 -5.30
N LEU A 83 22.76 -43.82 -4.48
CA LEU A 83 23.34 -43.86 -3.13
C LEU A 83 24.86 -43.89 -3.15
N VAL A 84 25.48 -44.64 -4.07
CA VAL A 84 26.94 -44.67 -4.22
C VAL A 84 27.47 -43.29 -4.61
N ILE A 85 26.85 -42.63 -5.60
CA ILE A 85 27.27 -41.27 -5.99
C ILE A 85 27.03 -40.28 -4.86
N LYS A 86 25.89 -40.37 -4.16
CA LYS A 86 25.59 -39.50 -3.01
C LYS A 86 26.57 -39.70 -1.86
N LEU A 87 27.03 -40.93 -1.63
CA LEU A 87 28.09 -41.22 -0.66
C LEU A 87 29.40 -40.56 -1.07
N ILE A 88 29.79 -40.66 -2.35
CA ILE A 88 30.97 -39.98 -2.88
C ILE A 88 30.85 -38.46 -2.71
N GLU A 89 29.71 -37.87 -3.09
CA GLU A 89 29.44 -36.45 -2.89
C GLU A 89 29.59 -36.05 -1.42
N SER A 90 29.02 -36.84 -0.50
CA SER A 90 29.16 -36.61 0.93
C SER A 90 30.60 -36.68 1.42
N LEU A 91 31.41 -37.60 0.89
CA LEU A 91 32.83 -37.75 1.28
C LEU A 91 33.69 -36.58 0.79
N TYR A 92 33.35 -35.99 -0.35
CA TYR A 92 34.06 -34.83 -0.91
C TYR A 92 33.40 -33.48 -0.58
N HIS A 93 32.40 -33.46 0.32
CA HIS A 93 31.61 -32.28 0.68
C HIS A 93 31.00 -31.55 -0.53
N LEU A 94 30.63 -32.31 -1.55
CA LEU A 94 29.90 -31.82 -2.71
C LEU A 94 28.40 -31.82 -2.40
N GLY A 95 27.65 -30.90 -3.02
CA GLY A 95 26.18 -30.93 -3.00
C GLY A 95 25.63 -32.18 -3.70
N SER A 96 24.30 -32.36 -3.72
CA SER A 96 23.65 -33.55 -4.32
C SER A 96 23.47 -33.48 -5.86
N THR A 97 24.23 -32.64 -6.54
CA THR A 97 24.04 -32.34 -7.97
C THR A 97 24.30 -33.55 -8.87
N TYR A 98 25.41 -34.25 -8.66
CA TYR A 98 25.80 -35.42 -9.46
C TYR A 98 24.88 -36.62 -9.23
N SER A 99 24.47 -36.88 -7.99
CA SER A 99 23.53 -37.98 -7.70
C SER A 99 22.17 -37.74 -8.34
N ILE A 100 21.69 -36.50 -8.39
CA ILE A 100 20.46 -36.12 -9.10
C ILE A 100 20.63 -36.30 -10.62
N ILE A 101 21.72 -35.80 -11.21
CA ILE A 101 22.00 -35.91 -12.65
C ILE A 101 22.07 -37.39 -13.08
N VAL A 102 22.83 -38.21 -12.35
CA VAL A 102 22.98 -39.65 -12.64
C VAL A 102 21.64 -40.36 -12.47
N GLY A 103 20.88 -40.03 -11.42
CA GLY A 103 19.57 -40.59 -11.17
C GLY A 103 18.61 -40.35 -12.33
N TYR A 104 18.48 -39.11 -12.80
CA TYR A 104 17.63 -38.81 -13.95
C TYR A 104 18.15 -39.39 -15.26
N GLY A 105 19.47 -39.46 -15.45
CA GLY A 105 20.08 -40.10 -16.62
C GLY A 105 19.70 -41.58 -16.72
N ILE A 106 19.91 -42.35 -15.65
CA ILE A 106 19.55 -43.78 -15.59
C ILE A 106 18.04 -43.98 -15.67
N LEU A 107 17.25 -43.13 -14.99
CA LEU A 107 15.80 -43.21 -15.03
C LEU A 107 15.25 -42.97 -16.45
N SER A 108 15.81 -42.00 -17.17
CA SER A 108 15.41 -41.72 -18.56
C SER A 108 15.61 -42.94 -19.45
N HIS A 109 16.73 -43.65 -19.29
CA HIS A 109 17.04 -44.87 -20.03
C HIS A 109 15.97 -45.94 -19.80
N ASN A 110 15.64 -46.20 -18.52
CA ASN A 110 14.61 -47.16 -18.14
C ASN A 110 13.25 -46.79 -18.71
N ILE A 111 12.86 -45.51 -18.65
CA ILE A 111 11.59 -45.02 -19.21
C ILE A 111 11.55 -45.27 -20.73
N PHE A 112 12.61 -44.95 -21.46
CA PHE A 112 12.63 -45.17 -22.91
C PHE A 112 12.53 -46.64 -23.29
N ASP A 113 13.17 -47.52 -22.53
CA ASP A 113 13.02 -48.95 -22.77
C ASP A 113 11.65 -49.51 -22.34
N MET A 114 10.98 -48.92 -21.34
CA MET A 114 9.58 -49.20 -21.04
C MET A 114 8.66 -48.84 -22.22
N VAL A 115 9.01 -47.82 -23.02
CA VAL A 115 8.23 -47.41 -24.20
C VAL A 115 8.31 -48.43 -25.36
N THR A 116 9.28 -49.34 -25.31
CA THR A 116 9.43 -50.41 -26.31
C THR A 116 8.50 -51.58 -26.04
N LYS A 117 8.24 -52.39 -27.07
CA LYS A 117 7.43 -53.62 -26.93
C LYS A 117 7.97 -54.62 -25.89
N GLN A 118 9.29 -54.66 -25.69
CA GLN A 118 9.94 -55.59 -24.77
C GLN A 118 9.83 -55.13 -23.30
N GLY A 119 9.85 -53.82 -23.06
CA GLY A 119 9.89 -53.26 -21.71
C GLY A 119 11.19 -53.57 -20.96
N VAL A 120 11.16 -53.35 -19.63
CA VAL A 120 12.26 -53.64 -18.69
C VAL A 120 11.74 -54.26 -17.40
N ALA A 121 12.48 -55.15 -16.76
CA ALA A 121 12.09 -55.72 -15.46
C ALA A 121 12.38 -54.75 -14.29
N PHE A 122 11.70 -53.59 -14.30
CA PHE A 122 11.97 -52.48 -13.37
C PHE A 122 11.85 -52.86 -11.89
N TRP A 123 10.96 -53.78 -11.54
CA TRP A 123 10.73 -54.21 -10.16
C TRP A 123 11.61 -55.40 -9.73
N TYR A 124 12.62 -55.78 -10.52
CA TYR A 124 13.59 -56.80 -10.10
C TYR A 124 14.35 -56.34 -8.83
N PRO A 125 14.61 -57.23 -7.85
CA PRO A 125 14.40 -58.68 -7.83
C PRO A 125 13.00 -59.12 -7.37
N PHE A 126 12.11 -58.20 -7.00
CA PHE A 126 10.78 -58.52 -6.47
C PHE A 126 9.81 -59.04 -7.54
N SER A 127 9.98 -58.63 -8.80
CA SER A 127 9.21 -59.12 -9.94
C SER A 127 10.05 -59.10 -11.21
N THR A 128 9.95 -60.17 -12.00
CA THR A 128 10.58 -60.29 -13.32
C THR A 128 9.66 -59.86 -14.46
N ARG A 129 8.41 -59.46 -14.17
CA ARG A 129 7.47 -59.01 -15.19
C ARG A 129 7.95 -57.69 -15.81
N PRO A 130 8.02 -57.58 -17.16
CA PRO A 130 8.47 -56.36 -17.80
C PRO A 130 7.44 -55.24 -17.58
N CYS A 131 7.92 -54.11 -17.09
CA CYS A 131 7.19 -52.86 -17.07
C CYS A 131 7.23 -52.26 -18.48
N VAL A 132 6.05 -51.88 -18.97
CA VAL A 132 5.83 -51.34 -20.31
C VAL A 132 4.91 -50.13 -20.24
N LEU A 133 5.20 -49.12 -21.05
CA LEU A 133 4.43 -47.90 -21.20
C LEU A 133 4.28 -47.61 -22.71
N PRO A 134 3.18 -47.04 -23.20
CA PRO A 134 1.85 -47.00 -22.59
C PRO A 134 1.19 -48.40 -22.56
N GLY A 135 0.09 -48.52 -21.81
CA GLY A 135 -0.65 -49.78 -21.64
C GLY A 135 -1.12 -50.42 -22.96
N ASN A 136 -1.44 -49.61 -23.97
CA ASN A 136 -1.83 -50.08 -25.30
C ASN A 136 -0.61 -50.61 -26.11
N PRO A 137 -0.55 -51.91 -26.47
CA PRO A 137 0.56 -52.47 -27.24
C PRO A 137 0.75 -51.86 -28.63
N GLY A 138 -0.30 -51.31 -29.25
CA GLY A 138 -0.25 -50.71 -30.58
C GLY A 138 0.52 -49.38 -30.63
N MET A 139 0.67 -48.70 -29.50
CA MET A 139 1.41 -47.44 -29.38
C MET A 139 2.88 -47.63 -28.99
N ARG A 140 3.30 -48.87 -28.69
CA ARG A 140 4.67 -49.16 -28.24
C ARG A 140 5.64 -49.22 -29.40
N LEU A 141 6.83 -48.69 -29.18
CA LEU A 141 7.86 -48.62 -30.20
C LEU A 141 8.43 -50.02 -30.51
N ARG A 142 8.63 -50.30 -31.80
CA ARG A 142 9.36 -51.48 -32.24
C ARG A 142 10.85 -51.17 -32.19
N THR A 143 11.60 -52.03 -31.50
CA THR A 143 13.07 -51.95 -31.49
C THR A 143 13.61 -52.12 -32.92
N ASN A 144 14.62 -51.33 -33.28
CA ASN A 144 15.26 -51.29 -34.62
C ASN A 144 14.39 -50.75 -35.77
N ASP A 145 13.31 -50.01 -35.49
CA ASP A 145 12.63 -49.23 -36.52
C ASP A 145 13.30 -47.86 -36.70
N LEU A 146 14.17 -47.76 -37.71
CA LEU A 146 14.97 -46.56 -38.02
C LEU A 146 14.12 -45.30 -38.21
N ARG A 147 12.92 -45.40 -38.81
CA ARG A 147 12.07 -44.21 -39.05
C ARG A 147 11.54 -43.66 -37.74
N SER A 148 10.93 -44.51 -36.93
CA SER A 148 10.39 -44.12 -35.63
C SER A 148 11.48 -43.60 -34.70
N GLU A 149 12.64 -44.26 -34.68
CA GLU A 149 13.77 -43.83 -33.85
C GLU A 149 14.39 -42.50 -34.31
N ALA A 150 14.46 -42.23 -35.62
CA ALA A 150 14.94 -40.96 -36.14
C ALA A 150 13.98 -39.80 -35.81
N VAL A 151 12.66 -40.02 -35.90
CA VAL A 151 11.66 -39.02 -35.50
C VAL A 151 11.80 -38.65 -34.02
N ILE A 152 11.96 -39.66 -33.15
CA ILE A 152 12.17 -39.44 -31.72
C ILE A 152 13.46 -38.66 -31.45
N PHE A 153 14.55 -39.01 -32.16
CA PHE A 153 15.81 -38.29 -32.04
C PHE A 153 15.65 -36.81 -32.37
N VAL A 154 14.99 -36.48 -33.49
CA VAL A 154 14.72 -35.09 -33.91
C VAL A 154 13.84 -34.36 -32.90
N ILE A 155 12.85 -35.03 -32.32
CA ILE A 155 12.01 -34.46 -31.24
C ILE A 155 12.88 -34.10 -30.03
N PHE A 156 13.76 -35.02 -29.58
CA PHE A 156 14.66 -34.73 -28.46
C PHE A 156 15.63 -33.59 -28.77
N CYS A 157 16.25 -33.55 -29.96
CA CYS A 157 17.10 -32.44 -30.36
C CYS A 157 16.34 -31.10 -30.37
N SER A 158 15.10 -31.10 -30.86
CA SER A 158 14.24 -29.92 -30.84
C SER A 158 13.93 -29.47 -29.42
N LEU A 159 13.60 -30.41 -28.52
CA LEU A 159 13.36 -30.11 -27.11
C LEU A 159 14.61 -29.56 -26.41
N ILE A 160 15.80 -30.10 -26.70
CA ILE A 160 17.05 -29.56 -26.16
C ILE A 160 17.25 -28.09 -26.59
N LEU A 161 16.98 -27.78 -27.86
CA LEU A 161 17.12 -26.43 -28.39
C LEU A 161 16.11 -25.45 -27.80
N PHE A 162 14.83 -25.80 -27.77
CA PHE A 162 13.76 -24.90 -27.31
C PHE A 162 13.69 -24.79 -25.78
N CYS A 163 14.05 -25.84 -25.03
CA CYS A 163 14.07 -25.83 -23.58
C CYS A 163 15.41 -25.37 -22.98
N GLN A 164 16.37 -24.92 -23.80
CA GLN A 164 17.67 -24.42 -23.31
C GLN A 164 17.54 -23.35 -22.21
N PRO A 165 16.64 -22.35 -22.30
CA PRO A 165 16.48 -21.36 -21.23
C PRO A 165 15.98 -21.98 -19.92
N LEU A 166 15.15 -23.02 -20.01
CA LEU A 166 14.62 -23.74 -18.85
C LEU A 166 15.74 -24.52 -18.15
N PHE A 167 16.57 -25.21 -18.93
CA PHE A 167 17.69 -26.00 -18.43
C PHE A 167 18.78 -25.12 -17.82
N ALA A 168 18.98 -23.91 -18.34
CA ALA A 168 19.98 -22.97 -17.85
C ALA A 168 19.57 -22.21 -16.59
N ASN A 169 18.30 -21.77 -16.52
CA ASN A 169 17.83 -20.85 -15.48
C ASN A 169 17.03 -21.51 -14.36
N GLY A 170 16.63 -22.78 -14.51
CA GLY A 170 15.75 -23.48 -13.59
C GLY A 170 14.26 -23.24 -13.91
N PHE A 171 13.43 -24.23 -13.54
CA PHE A 171 12.01 -24.23 -13.82
C PHE A 171 11.30 -23.07 -13.14
N TRP A 172 11.54 -22.89 -11.83
CA TRP A 172 10.85 -21.88 -11.04
C TRP A 172 11.21 -20.45 -11.45
N GLN A 173 12.47 -20.20 -11.81
CA GLN A 173 12.88 -18.89 -12.30
C GLN A 173 12.21 -18.56 -13.64
N GLN A 174 12.14 -19.52 -14.56
CA GLN A 174 11.50 -19.32 -15.86
C GLN A 174 9.98 -19.17 -15.72
N TYR A 175 9.36 -19.95 -14.83
CA TYR A 175 7.95 -19.82 -14.47
C TYR A 175 7.66 -18.42 -13.91
N ASN A 176 8.45 -17.96 -12.94
CA ASN A 176 8.28 -16.65 -12.33
C ASN A 176 8.46 -15.52 -13.36
N LYS A 177 9.47 -15.61 -14.24
CA LYS A 177 9.63 -14.64 -15.35
C LYS A 177 8.44 -14.59 -16.30
N THR A 178 7.78 -15.72 -16.52
CA THR A 178 6.68 -15.82 -17.50
C THR A 178 5.34 -15.42 -16.89
N PHE A 179 5.08 -15.83 -15.64
CA PHE A 179 3.76 -15.74 -15.00
C PHE A 179 3.67 -14.73 -13.86
N LEU A 180 4.78 -14.30 -13.26
CA LEU A 180 4.81 -13.28 -12.20
C LEU A 180 5.33 -11.93 -12.73
N THR A 181 4.78 -11.49 -13.87
CA THR A 181 5.04 -10.17 -14.43
C THR A 181 3.95 -9.18 -14.04
N TYR A 182 4.29 -7.89 -14.06
CA TYR A 182 3.30 -6.83 -13.88
C TYR A 182 2.15 -6.90 -14.90
N SER A 183 2.45 -7.30 -16.14
CA SER A 183 1.42 -7.48 -17.18
C SER A 183 0.40 -8.56 -16.80
N HIS A 184 0.85 -9.63 -16.15
CA HIS A 184 0.00 -10.70 -15.63
C HIS A 184 -0.88 -10.17 -14.50
N LEU A 185 -0.31 -9.44 -13.54
CA LEU A 185 -1.02 -8.78 -12.44
C LEU A 185 -2.12 -7.83 -12.91
N LYS A 186 -1.83 -7.03 -13.94
CA LYS A 186 -2.79 -6.10 -14.55
C LYS A 186 -3.93 -6.85 -15.23
N ARG A 187 -3.64 -7.96 -15.90
CA ARG A 187 -4.67 -8.80 -16.53
C ARG A 187 -5.56 -9.46 -15.48
N GLU A 188 -4.98 -9.98 -14.40
CA GLU A 188 -5.73 -10.62 -13.33
C GLU A 188 -6.64 -9.64 -12.60
N THR A 189 -6.12 -8.43 -12.33
CA THR A 189 -6.87 -7.30 -11.78
C THR A 189 -8.06 -6.89 -12.62
N ARG A 190 -7.99 -7.05 -13.96
CA ARG A 190 -9.09 -6.70 -14.86
C ARG A 190 -10.14 -7.80 -14.98
N ARG A 191 -9.75 -9.06 -14.76
CA ARG A 191 -10.64 -10.22 -14.87
C ARG A 191 -11.52 -10.38 -13.64
N HIS A 192 -10.96 -10.11 -12.47
CA HIS A 192 -11.65 -10.26 -11.20
C HIS A 192 -11.96 -8.91 -10.55
N THR A 193 -13.11 -8.81 -9.90
CA THR A 193 -13.59 -7.58 -9.25
C THR A 193 -13.00 -7.38 -7.86
N ASP A 194 -12.12 -8.27 -7.39
CA ASP A 194 -11.51 -8.20 -6.07
C ASP A 194 -10.08 -7.62 -6.09
N TYR A 195 -9.61 -7.17 -4.93
CA TYR A 195 -8.23 -6.74 -4.77
C TYR A 195 -7.28 -7.95 -4.75
N LEU A 196 -6.08 -7.76 -5.29
CA LEU A 196 -5.04 -8.78 -5.29
C LEU A 196 -4.04 -8.47 -4.17
N ASN A 197 -3.77 -9.47 -3.34
CA ASN A 197 -2.63 -9.46 -2.42
C ASN A 197 -1.39 -9.88 -3.19
N ILE A 198 -0.36 -9.05 -3.15
CA ILE A 198 0.90 -9.27 -3.84
C ILE A 198 2.05 -9.29 -2.85
N THR A 199 3.01 -10.18 -3.09
CA THR A 199 4.32 -10.14 -2.43
C THR A 199 5.39 -9.98 -3.49
N PHE A 200 6.29 -9.03 -3.32
CA PHE A 200 7.36 -8.75 -4.27
C PHE A 200 8.64 -8.30 -3.56
N LEU A 201 9.76 -8.37 -4.27
CA LEU A 201 11.02 -7.80 -3.85
C LEU A 201 11.12 -6.37 -4.40
N ASN A 202 11.34 -5.40 -3.50
CA ASN A 202 11.62 -4.01 -3.85
C ASN A 202 13.02 -3.88 -4.48
N THR A 203 13.38 -2.70 -5.01
CA THR A 203 14.70 -2.35 -5.54
C THR A 203 15.83 -2.62 -4.53
N GLN A 204 15.53 -2.51 -3.23
CA GLN A 204 16.47 -2.81 -2.13
C GLN A 204 16.57 -4.31 -1.78
N LYS A 205 15.86 -5.18 -2.52
CA LYS A 205 15.71 -6.63 -2.29
C LYS A 205 14.96 -7.01 -1.01
N ASP A 206 14.23 -6.07 -0.41
CA ASP A 206 13.34 -6.37 0.71
C ASP A 206 12.02 -6.96 0.22
N THR A 207 11.54 -7.98 0.95
CA THR A 207 10.23 -8.58 0.71
C THR A 207 9.13 -7.67 1.23
N VAL A 208 8.32 -7.15 0.31
CA VAL A 208 7.18 -6.28 0.60
C VAL A 208 5.89 -6.97 0.17
N GLY A 209 4.93 -7.02 1.10
CA GLY A 209 3.59 -7.53 0.85
C GLY A 209 2.54 -6.43 1.01
N GLY A 210 1.54 -6.40 0.13
CA GLY A 210 0.44 -5.45 0.21
C GLY A 210 -0.70 -5.73 -0.78
N MET A 211 -1.80 -4.99 -0.63
CA MET A 211 -2.92 -5.05 -1.58
C MET A 211 -2.65 -4.14 -2.77
N LEU A 212 -2.72 -4.67 -3.99
CA LEU A 212 -2.55 -3.92 -5.22
C LEU A 212 -3.79 -3.07 -5.50
N ILE A 213 -3.62 -1.74 -5.54
CA ILE A 213 -4.72 -0.80 -5.76
C ILE A 213 -4.83 -0.46 -7.24
N THR A 214 -3.79 0.13 -7.83
CA THR A 214 -3.84 0.67 -9.20
C THR A 214 -2.47 1.06 -9.76
N ASP A 215 -2.45 1.42 -11.04
CA ASP A 215 -1.29 1.82 -11.81
C ASP A 215 -1.25 3.35 -12.04
N ILE A 216 -0.08 3.95 -11.80
CA ILE A 216 0.18 5.38 -12.11
C ILE A 216 1.40 5.42 -13.02
N GLY A 217 1.20 5.56 -14.33
CA GLY A 217 2.32 5.73 -15.28
C GLY A 217 3.31 4.56 -15.24
N SER A 218 4.55 4.82 -14.78
CA SER A 218 5.63 3.84 -14.60
C SER A 218 5.56 3.03 -13.29
N ASP A 219 4.68 3.43 -12.37
CA ASP A 219 4.67 2.93 -11.00
C ASP A 219 3.35 2.22 -10.68
N PHE A 220 3.37 1.42 -9.62
CA PHE A 220 2.16 0.82 -9.04
C PHE A 220 2.05 1.19 -7.56
N VAL A 221 0.80 1.26 -7.08
CA VAL A 221 0.49 1.60 -5.70
C VAL A 221 0.00 0.37 -4.96
N ILE A 222 0.61 0.11 -3.81
CA ILE A 222 0.14 -0.90 -2.86
C ILE A 222 -0.40 -0.23 -1.60
N LEU A 223 -1.36 -0.89 -0.97
CA LEU A 223 -1.78 -0.60 0.40
C LEU A 223 -1.09 -1.59 1.34
N LYS A 224 -0.19 -1.10 2.17
CA LYS A 224 0.51 -1.87 3.21
C LYS A 224 -0.01 -1.43 4.59
N GLY A 225 -0.85 -2.26 5.19
CA GLY A 225 -1.59 -1.88 6.40
C GLY A 225 -2.54 -0.72 6.13
N THR A 226 -2.15 0.49 6.55
CA THR A 226 -2.90 1.73 6.33
C THR A 226 -2.20 2.72 5.40
N ASN A 227 -0.99 2.41 4.94
CA ASN A 227 -0.15 3.34 4.17
C ASN A 227 -0.14 2.97 2.69
N PHE A 228 -0.26 3.97 1.82
CA PHE A 228 -0.04 3.78 0.38
C PHE A 228 1.44 3.96 0.06
N GLU A 229 2.04 2.95 -0.53
CA GLU A 229 3.44 2.97 -0.97
C GLU A 229 3.48 2.83 -2.50
N ARG A 230 4.35 3.60 -3.15
CA ARG A 230 4.53 3.61 -4.61
C ARG A 230 5.84 2.93 -4.97
N TYR A 231 5.79 2.05 -5.97
CA TYR A 231 6.95 1.28 -6.43
C TYR A 231 7.08 1.30 -7.95
N PRO A 232 8.32 1.37 -8.48
CA PRO A 232 8.56 1.31 -9.92
C PRO A 232 8.28 -0.09 -10.48
N LYS A 233 7.69 -0.18 -11.68
CA LYS A 233 7.30 -1.46 -12.30
C LYS A 233 8.48 -2.32 -12.75
N GLU A 234 9.58 -1.71 -13.21
CA GLU A 234 10.67 -2.42 -13.89
C GLU A 234 11.61 -3.16 -12.93
N ASP A 235 11.77 -2.65 -11.70
CA ASP A 235 12.73 -3.19 -10.73
C ASP A 235 12.13 -4.22 -9.76
N CYS A 236 10.80 -4.39 -9.77
CA CYS A 236 10.11 -5.22 -8.79
C CYS A 236 9.95 -6.67 -9.28
N LYS A 237 10.47 -7.64 -8.50
CA LYS A 237 10.25 -9.08 -8.76
C LYS A 237 9.09 -9.60 -7.91
N PHE A 238 7.98 -9.95 -8.56
CA PHE A 238 6.84 -10.54 -7.87
C PHE A 238 7.12 -12.00 -7.49
N LEU A 239 6.78 -12.35 -6.25
CA LEU A 239 7.01 -13.67 -5.66
C LEU A 239 5.73 -14.48 -5.55
N SER A 240 4.60 -13.83 -5.21
CA SER A 240 3.32 -14.50 -5.06
C SER A 240 2.14 -13.57 -5.30
N LEU A 241 1.01 -14.20 -5.65
CA LEU A 241 -0.28 -13.57 -5.90
C LEU A 241 -1.36 -14.36 -5.16
N SER A 242 -2.25 -13.66 -4.44
CA SER A 242 -3.50 -14.26 -3.95
C SER A 242 -4.67 -13.28 -4.06
N HIS A 243 -5.87 -13.83 -4.18
CA HIS A 243 -7.11 -13.07 -4.19
C HIS A 243 -7.49 -12.69 -2.76
N SER A 244 -7.75 -11.40 -2.52
CA SER A 244 -8.11 -10.94 -1.18
C SER A 244 -9.59 -11.21 -0.85
N GLY A 245 -10.41 -11.51 -1.86
CA GLY A 245 -11.87 -11.69 -1.70
C GLY A 245 -12.63 -10.41 -1.33
N LYS A 246 -11.96 -9.24 -1.30
CA LYS A 246 -12.57 -7.94 -1.05
C LYS A 246 -12.87 -7.27 -2.37
N GLU A 247 -14.14 -7.00 -2.65
CA GLU A 247 -14.57 -6.35 -3.88
C GLU A 247 -14.05 -4.90 -3.98
N ARG A 248 -13.68 -4.49 -5.19
CA ARG A 248 -13.30 -3.13 -5.56
C ARG A 248 -14.53 -2.26 -5.77
N LYS A 249 -15.25 -1.95 -4.69
CA LYS A 249 -16.40 -1.03 -4.71
C LYS A 249 -16.01 0.30 -4.06
N PRO A 250 -15.41 1.24 -4.80
CA PRO A 250 -15.04 2.54 -4.23
C PRO A 250 -16.30 3.25 -3.71
N LYS A 251 -16.30 3.61 -2.42
CA LYS A 251 -17.39 4.36 -1.82
C LYS A 251 -17.06 5.84 -1.83
N THR A 252 -17.90 6.64 -2.48
CA THR A 252 -17.80 8.09 -2.45
C THR A 252 -18.69 8.65 -1.35
N ILE A 253 -18.13 9.48 -0.47
CA ILE A 253 -18.81 10.13 0.64
C ILE A 253 -18.65 11.64 0.45
N GLN A 254 -19.77 12.36 0.37
CA GLN A 254 -19.77 13.82 0.28
C GLN A 254 -20.15 14.41 1.64
N ILE A 255 -19.37 15.36 2.13
CA ILE A 255 -19.61 16.00 3.43
C ILE A 255 -19.55 17.52 3.26
N ILE A 256 -20.61 18.20 3.68
CA ILE A 256 -20.79 19.63 3.46
C ILE A 256 -20.91 20.35 4.81
N ASN A 257 -20.37 21.56 4.91
CA ASN A 257 -20.47 22.43 6.09
C ASN A 257 -19.90 21.84 7.39
N VAL A 258 -18.68 21.32 7.35
CA VAL A 258 -18.00 20.70 8.49
C VAL A 258 -16.87 21.57 9.02
N ARG A 259 -16.73 21.64 10.35
CA ARG A 259 -15.60 22.33 10.97
C ARG A 259 -14.28 21.63 10.64
N PRO A 260 -13.17 22.36 10.40
CA PRO A 260 -11.84 21.78 10.14
C PRO A 260 -11.46 20.64 11.09
N ASP A 261 -11.65 20.82 12.40
CA ASP A 261 -11.26 19.84 13.41
C ASP A 261 -12.04 18.52 13.32
N SER A 262 -13.32 18.58 12.95
CA SER A 262 -14.13 17.37 12.77
C SER A 262 -13.74 16.62 11.50
N LEU A 263 -13.31 17.35 10.46
CA LEU A 263 -12.86 16.73 9.21
C LEU A 263 -11.57 15.92 9.43
N LYS A 264 -10.64 16.42 10.26
CA LYS A 264 -9.39 15.72 10.61
C LYS A 264 -9.60 14.31 11.14
N LYS A 265 -10.68 14.07 11.89
CA LYS A 265 -10.98 12.74 12.44
C LYS A 265 -11.22 11.68 11.35
N HIS A 266 -11.81 12.08 10.23
CA HIS A 266 -12.11 11.20 9.10
C HIS A 266 -10.94 11.06 8.12
N LEU A 267 -10.01 12.01 8.09
CA LEU A 267 -8.82 12.01 7.22
C LEU A 267 -7.70 11.04 7.68
N LYS A 268 -7.90 10.35 8.81
CA LYS A 268 -6.99 9.31 9.31
C LYS A 268 -7.09 7.99 8.54
N GLN A 269 -8.15 7.80 7.76
CA GLN A 269 -8.35 6.59 6.97
C GLN A 269 -7.58 6.67 5.63
N PRO A 270 -7.21 5.53 5.03
CA PRO A 270 -6.63 5.52 3.69
C PRO A 270 -7.68 5.90 2.66
N LEU A 271 -7.41 6.98 1.91
CA LEU A 271 -8.31 7.54 0.92
C LEU A 271 -7.70 7.42 -0.48
N LEU A 272 -8.47 6.89 -1.43
CA LEU A 272 -8.03 6.79 -2.83
C LEU A 272 -7.92 8.16 -3.48
N LYS A 273 -8.91 9.02 -3.23
CA LYS A 273 -8.98 10.40 -3.69
C LYS A 273 -9.57 11.30 -2.61
N LEU A 274 -9.00 12.49 -2.48
CA LEU A 274 -9.40 13.52 -1.55
C LEU A 274 -9.58 14.82 -2.30
N GLN A 275 -10.74 15.46 -2.15
CA GLN A 275 -10.99 16.79 -2.66
C GLN A 275 -11.61 17.64 -1.54
N ILE A 276 -10.90 18.67 -1.11
CA ILE A 276 -11.35 19.61 -0.08
C ILE A 276 -11.52 20.98 -0.72
N GLN A 277 -12.66 21.63 -0.46
CA GLN A 277 -12.92 23.02 -0.83
C GLN A 277 -13.28 23.82 0.40
N SER A 278 -12.48 24.82 0.68
CA SER A 278 -12.58 25.65 1.88
C SER A 278 -12.81 27.12 1.52
N ASN A 279 -13.56 27.81 2.37
CA ASN A 279 -13.68 29.26 2.35
C ASN A 279 -12.47 29.96 3.01
N VAL A 280 -11.69 29.23 3.80
CA VAL A 280 -10.47 29.69 4.49
C VAL A 280 -9.24 29.02 3.92
N ASP A 281 -8.11 29.73 3.96
CA ASP A 281 -6.83 29.20 3.49
C ASP A 281 -6.38 28.01 4.36
N LEU A 282 -6.27 26.86 3.72
CA LEU A 282 -5.79 25.63 4.35
C LEU A 282 -4.32 25.47 4.03
N THR A 283 -3.52 25.26 5.07
CA THR A 283 -2.08 25.03 4.92
C THR A 283 -1.76 23.58 5.23
N TYR A 284 -1.02 22.92 4.34
CA TYR A 284 -0.64 21.53 4.50
C TYR A 284 0.79 21.30 4.00
N PHE A 285 1.39 20.21 4.44
CA PHE A 285 2.72 19.78 3.98
C PHE A 285 2.58 18.83 2.82
N ASP A 286 3.30 19.12 1.73
CA ASP A 286 3.44 18.27 0.56
C ASP A 286 4.90 17.82 0.45
N GLY A 287 5.22 16.72 1.13
CA GLY A 287 6.60 16.33 1.41
C GLY A 287 7.24 17.33 2.38
N VAL A 288 8.23 18.09 1.88
CA VAL A 288 8.95 19.09 2.69
C VAL A 288 8.36 20.50 2.51
N ALA A 289 7.59 20.73 1.45
CA ALA A 289 7.08 22.05 1.11
C ALA A 289 5.73 22.33 1.81
N GLN A 290 5.62 23.49 2.44
CA GLN A 290 4.36 24.01 2.98
C GLN A 290 3.60 24.72 1.85
N LYS A 291 2.34 24.33 1.63
CA LYS A 291 1.45 24.93 0.62
C LYS A 291 0.18 25.44 1.30
N THR A 292 -0.24 26.64 0.94
CA THR A 292 -1.45 27.28 1.43
C THR A 292 -2.42 27.49 0.28
N THR A 293 -3.55 26.78 0.28
CA THR A 293 -4.57 26.85 -0.78
C THR A 293 -5.98 26.70 -0.21
N LYS A 294 -6.99 27.20 -0.95
CA LYS A 294 -8.42 27.01 -0.60
C LYS A 294 -8.99 25.69 -1.12
N THR A 295 -8.39 25.14 -2.17
CA THR A 295 -8.76 23.85 -2.76
C THR A 295 -7.57 22.91 -2.68
N ILE A 296 -7.83 21.69 -2.21
CA ILE A 296 -6.82 20.63 -2.09
C ILE A 296 -7.35 19.41 -2.84
N GLU A 297 -6.57 18.95 -3.82
CA GLU A 297 -6.83 17.71 -4.55
C GLU A 297 -5.62 16.80 -4.41
N LYS A 298 -5.85 15.59 -3.90
CA LYS A 298 -4.80 14.59 -3.65
C LYS A 298 -5.32 13.18 -3.92
N GLU A 299 -4.41 12.30 -4.33
CA GLU A 299 -4.68 10.89 -4.59
C GLU A 299 -3.75 10.00 -3.75
N TYR A 300 -4.27 8.86 -3.30
CA TYR A 300 -3.58 7.88 -2.44
C TYR A 300 -3.04 8.53 -1.16
N VAL A 301 -3.95 9.08 -0.36
CA VAL A 301 -3.61 9.86 0.83
C VAL A 301 -3.84 9.04 2.08
N THR A 302 -2.88 9.13 3.01
CA THR A 302 -2.95 8.46 4.31
C THR A 302 -2.60 9.43 5.40
N ASN A 303 -3.44 9.49 6.43
CA ASN A 303 -3.24 10.36 7.58
C ASN A 303 -2.99 11.83 7.18
N PHE A 304 -3.87 12.36 6.31
CA PHE A 304 -3.75 13.74 5.85
C PHE A 304 -4.00 14.72 6.98
N ASP A 305 -3.11 15.68 7.16
CA ASP A 305 -3.30 16.76 8.11
C ASP A 305 -3.09 18.12 7.44
N PHE A 306 -3.86 19.09 7.91
CA PHE A 306 -3.83 20.47 7.45
C PHE A 306 -4.12 21.39 8.64
N PHE A 307 -3.64 22.61 8.59
CA PHE A 307 -3.87 23.62 9.62
C PHE A 307 -4.34 24.93 9.01
N THR A 308 -5.17 25.63 9.76
CA THR A 308 -5.59 26.99 9.45
C THR A 308 -4.70 27.93 10.25
N LEU A 309 -4.11 28.92 9.59
CA LEU A 309 -3.47 30.01 10.31
C LEU A 309 -4.58 30.79 11.02
N ALA A 310 -4.45 30.95 12.34
CA ALA A 310 -5.41 31.75 13.10
C ALA A 310 -5.42 33.18 12.52
N PRO A 311 -6.60 33.77 12.24
CA PRO A 311 -6.66 35.16 11.82
C PRO A 311 -6.04 36.02 12.93
N ASP A 312 -5.09 36.89 12.58
CA ASP A 312 -4.48 37.84 13.50
C ASP A 312 -5.55 38.82 14.01
N ASN A 313 -6.15 38.46 15.14
CA ASN A 313 -7.22 39.22 15.77
C ASN A 313 -6.66 40.30 16.71
N THR A 314 -5.34 40.49 16.79
CA THR A 314 -4.70 41.41 17.73
C THR A 314 -5.16 42.85 17.52
N LYS A 315 -5.34 43.26 16.26
CA LYS A 315 -5.85 44.59 15.89
C LYS A 315 -7.31 44.78 16.30
N ASP A 316 -8.18 43.80 15.99
CA ASP A 316 -9.59 43.84 16.34
C ASP A 316 -9.77 43.83 17.89
N GLN A 317 -8.94 43.08 18.62
CA GLN A 317 -8.92 43.02 20.09
C GLN A 317 -8.45 44.34 20.73
N LEU A 318 -7.40 44.96 20.18
CA LEU A 318 -6.90 46.26 20.64
C LEU A 318 -7.93 47.38 20.39
N GLU A 319 -8.63 47.34 19.26
CA GLU A 319 -9.71 48.29 18.95
C GLU A 319 -10.88 48.14 19.92
N ILE A 320 -11.29 46.90 20.25
CA ILE A 320 -12.31 46.64 21.27
C ILE A 320 -11.87 47.18 22.63
N GLN A 321 -10.64 46.91 23.07
CA GLN A 321 -10.14 47.40 24.37
C GLN A 321 -10.14 48.93 24.43
N THR A 322 -9.71 49.60 23.36
CA THR A 322 -9.66 51.06 23.29
C THR A 322 -11.06 51.67 23.33
N LEU A 323 -12.01 51.09 22.59
CA LEU A 323 -13.43 51.50 22.62
C LEU A 323 -14.07 51.28 24.00
N GLU A 324 -13.77 50.16 24.67
CA GLU A 324 -14.28 49.90 26.03
C GLU A 324 -13.76 50.90 27.06
N ILE A 325 -12.49 51.31 26.95
CA ILE A 325 -11.90 52.36 27.80
C ILE A 325 -12.59 53.69 27.53
N HIS A 326 -12.73 54.08 26.26
CA HIS A 326 -13.35 55.36 25.88
C HIS A 326 -14.80 55.47 26.37
N ILE A 327 -15.62 54.43 26.13
CA ILE A 327 -17.01 54.38 26.61
C ILE A 327 -17.08 54.51 28.13
N ARG A 328 -16.17 53.84 28.86
CA ARG A 328 -16.12 53.90 30.33
C ARG A 328 -15.74 55.30 30.82
N GLU A 329 -14.80 55.96 30.15
CA GLU A 329 -14.39 57.33 30.46
C GLU A 329 -15.53 58.32 30.21
N GLU A 330 -16.20 58.25 29.05
CA GLU A 330 -17.35 59.10 28.73
C GLU A 330 -18.50 58.89 29.73
N GLN A 331 -18.83 57.64 30.09
CA GLN A 331 -19.83 57.34 31.11
C GLN A 331 -19.46 57.93 32.47
N SER A 332 -18.19 57.81 32.87
CA SER A 332 -17.72 58.39 34.14
C SER A 332 -17.82 59.92 34.14
N HIS A 333 -17.42 60.56 33.05
CA HIS A 333 -17.51 62.01 32.89
C HIS A 333 -18.97 62.49 32.96
N TYR A 334 -19.84 61.84 32.18
CA TYR A 334 -21.27 62.15 32.16
C TYR A 334 -21.92 61.97 33.53
N ASN A 335 -21.62 60.88 34.24
CA ASN A 335 -22.16 60.64 35.59
C ASN A 335 -21.67 61.68 36.61
N LYS A 336 -20.42 62.15 36.50
CA LYS A 336 -19.90 63.24 37.34
C LYS A 336 -20.63 64.56 37.06
N GLU A 337 -20.85 64.91 35.79
CA GLU A 337 -21.60 66.11 35.45
C GLU A 337 -23.04 66.06 35.97
N LEU A 338 -23.73 64.93 35.80
CA LEU A 338 -25.07 64.73 36.35
C LEU A 338 -25.09 64.89 37.87
N GLN A 339 -24.07 64.36 38.56
CA GLN A 339 -23.97 64.49 40.01
C GLN A 339 -23.77 65.95 40.43
N ILE A 340 -22.97 66.74 39.71
CA ILE A 340 -22.78 68.16 39.98
C ILE A 340 -24.10 68.92 39.84
N ILE A 341 -24.81 68.72 38.71
CA ILE A 341 -26.09 69.38 38.46
C ILE A 341 -27.13 68.94 39.49
N GLN A 342 -27.16 67.67 39.88
CA GLN A 342 -28.07 67.17 40.91
C GLN A 342 -27.80 67.78 42.29
N ASN A 343 -26.52 67.94 42.66
CA ASN A 343 -26.15 68.62 43.90
C ASN A 343 -26.61 70.08 43.89
N GLU A 344 -26.42 70.78 42.77
CA GLU A 344 -26.87 72.18 42.62
C GLU A 344 -28.39 72.31 42.70
N ILE A 345 -29.14 71.38 42.10
CA ILE A 345 -30.61 71.30 42.25
C ILE A 345 -30.98 71.10 43.73
N ASN A 346 -30.33 70.16 44.41
CA ASN A 346 -30.62 69.87 45.82
C ASN A 346 -30.35 71.08 46.73
N ASP A 347 -29.27 71.83 46.46
CA ASP A 347 -28.94 73.05 47.21
C ASP A 347 -30.00 74.14 46.99
N LEU A 348 -30.41 74.38 45.74
CA LEU A 348 -31.47 75.33 45.41
C LEU A 348 -32.83 74.92 45.97
N GLU A 349 -33.15 73.62 45.99
CA GLU A 349 -34.36 73.09 46.62
C GLU A 349 -34.32 73.26 48.13
N SER A 350 -33.17 73.04 48.78
CA SER A 350 -32.98 73.30 50.21
C SER A 350 -33.17 74.79 50.55
N ASP A 351 -32.60 75.68 49.75
CA ASP A 351 -32.78 77.13 49.88
C ASP A 351 -34.24 77.56 49.72
N TYR A 352 -34.94 76.98 48.73
CA TYR A 352 -36.37 77.19 48.52
C TYR A 352 -37.19 76.73 49.74
N GLN A 353 -36.97 75.51 50.24
CA GLN A 353 -37.68 74.95 51.39
C GLN A 353 -37.42 75.75 52.67
N SER A 354 -36.17 76.16 52.89
CA SER A 354 -35.79 76.93 54.08
C SER A 354 -36.49 78.28 54.14
N GLY A 355 -36.59 79.02 53.03
CA GLY A 355 -37.28 80.30 53.02
C GLY A 355 -38.80 80.18 53.02
N GLU A 356 -39.38 79.14 52.41
CA GLU A 356 -40.81 78.84 52.55
C GLU A 356 -41.18 78.53 54.02
N SER A 357 -40.33 77.81 54.75
CA SER A 357 -40.55 77.52 56.18
C SER A 357 -40.50 78.78 57.06
N ARG A 358 -39.67 79.77 56.69
CA ARG A 358 -39.51 81.05 57.40
C ARG A 358 -40.54 82.09 56.99
N PHE A 359 -41.21 81.92 55.86
CA PHE A 359 -42.16 82.89 55.30
C PHE A 359 -43.26 83.38 56.28
N PRO A 360 -43.85 82.54 57.15
CA PRO A 360 -44.89 82.99 58.08
C PRO A 360 -44.40 84.00 59.15
N SER A 361 -43.10 83.96 59.50
CA SER A 361 -42.50 84.79 60.56
C SER A 361 -41.74 86.02 60.04
N MET A 362 -41.74 86.27 58.73
CA MET A 362 -41.08 87.41 58.09
C MET A 362 -41.90 88.71 58.18
N SER A 363 -41.21 89.86 58.18
CA SER A 363 -41.83 91.18 58.04
C SER A 363 -42.38 91.41 56.62
N ASP A 364 -43.28 92.38 56.43
CA ASP A 364 -43.92 92.63 55.13
C ASP A 364 -42.94 93.03 54.02
N TYR A 365 -41.85 93.74 54.37
CA TYR A 365 -40.77 94.04 53.43
C TYR A 365 -40.00 92.77 53.00
N GLU A 366 -39.68 91.90 53.95
CA GLU A 366 -38.98 90.63 53.70
C GLU A 366 -39.83 89.66 52.86
N LYS A 367 -41.15 89.62 53.08
CA LYS A 367 -42.08 88.87 52.24
C LYS A 367 -42.04 89.32 50.79
N GLY A 368 -41.97 90.64 50.53
CA GLY A 368 -41.85 91.19 49.17
C GLY A 368 -40.57 90.78 48.45
N GLN A 369 -39.43 90.74 49.17
CA GLN A 369 -38.15 90.26 48.65
C GLN A 369 -38.16 88.75 48.41
N TRP A 370 -38.75 87.97 49.33
CA TRP A 370 -38.87 86.53 49.22
C TRP A 370 -39.70 86.11 48.01
N VAL A 371 -40.80 86.79 47.71
CA VAL A 371 -41.65 86.47 46.55
C VAL A 371 -40.87 86.54 45.23
N ARG A 372 -39.97 87.52 45.08
CA ARG A 372 -39.08 87.65 43.91
C ARG A 372 -38.04 86.53 43.89
N LYS A 373 -37.30 86.34 45.00
CA LYS A 373 -36.29 85.28 45.13
C LYS A 373 -36.87 83.87 44.88
N ARG A 374 -38.11 83.63 45.32
CA ARG A 374 -38.84 82.38 45.10
C ARG A 374 -39.14 82.12 43.62
N GLN A 375 -39.50 83.16 42.87
CA GLN A 375 -39.75 83.04 41.43
C GLN A 375 -38.45 82.76 40.67
N ASP A 376 -37.36 83.40 41.09
CA ASP A 376 -36.02 83.17 40.55
C ASP A 376 -35.53 81.74 40.84
N LEU A 377 -35.62 81.26 42.09
CA LEU A 377 -35.28 79.89 42.48
C LEU A 377 -36.07 78.83 41.68
N LYS A 378 -37.39 79.02 41.51
CA LYS A 378 -38.20 78.11 40.67
C LYS A 378 -37.75 78.12 39.20
N SER A 379 -37.40 79.29 38.67
CA SER A 379 -36.90 79.44 37.31
C SER A 379 -35.57 78.72 37.11
N ASP A 380 -34.65 78.86 38.07
CA ASP A 380 -33.31 78.30 37.99
C ASP A 380 -33.32 76.77 38.18
N ILE A 381 -34.11 76.24 39.12
CA ILE A 381 -34.36 74.79 39.22
C ILE A 381 -34.93 74.24 37.90
N ALA A 382 -35.92 74.92 37.30
CA ALA A 382 -36.51 74.50 36.03
C ALA A 382 -35.56 74.63 34.83
N LYS A 383 -34.52 75.48 34.89
CA LYS A 383 -33.44 75.52 33.88
C LYS A 383 -32.53 74.31 34.03
N LEU A 384 -32.06 74.01 35.25
CA LEU A 384 -31.17 72.88 35.51
C LEU A 384 -31.82 71.53 35.13
N TYR A 385 -33.10 71.32 35.44
CA TYR A 385 -33.82 70.12 34.98
C TYR A 385 -33.93 70.03 33.44
N ARG A 386 -34.06 71.17 32.74
CA ARG A 386 -34.03 71.20 31.27
C ARG A 386 -32.64 70.88 30.73
N ASP A 387 -31.59 71.34 31.39
CA ASP A 387 -30.21 71.08 30.99
C ASP A 387 -29.84 69.59 31.15
N ILE A 388 -30.33 68.92 32.21
CA ILE A 388 -30.26 67.45 32.35
C ILE A 388 -30.93 66.76 31.16
N SER A 389 -32.16 67.17 30.80
CA SER A 389 -32.94 66.51 29.74
C SER A 389 -32.33 66.63 28.34
N ARG A 390 -31.53 67.69 28.10
CA ARG A 390 -30.90 67.97 26.79
C ARG A 390 -29.51 67.36 26.64
N LYS A 391 -28.85 66.97 27.74
CA LYS A 391 -27.49 66.45 27.77
C LYS A 391 -27.37 64.93 27.53
N ILE A 392 -28.41 64.25 27.05
CA ILE A 392 -28.34 62.82 26.71
C ILE A 392 -27.16 62.61 25.74
N PRO A 393 -26.11 61.84 26.08
CA PRO A 393 -24.91 61.73 25.26
C PRO A 393 -25.23 60.95 23.98
N PRO A 394 -25.27 61.60 22.80
CA PRO A 394 -25.56 60.92 21.54
C PRO A 394 -24.36 60.09 21.05
N SER A 395 -23.14 60.41 21.50
CA SER A 395 -21.88 59.72 21.16
C SER A 395 -21.87 58.27 21.64
N LEU A 396 -22.32 58.04 22.87
CA LEU A 396 -22.23 56.75 23.54
C LEU A 396 -23.00 55.63 22.82
N ASN A 397 -24.14 55.96 22.21
CA ASN A 397 -24.96 54.99 21.49
C ASN A 397 -24.27 54.51 20.20
N ALA A 398 -23.58 55.40 19.48
CA ALA A 398 -22.86 55.04 18.27
C ALA A 398 -21.67 54.11 18.59
N ASP A 399 -20.93 54.39 19.66
CA ASP A 399 -19.80 53.56 20.09
C ASP A 399 -20.23 52.20 20.63
N LEU A 400 -21.37 52.11 21.32
CA LEU A 400 -21.98 50.85 21.74
C LEU A 400 -22.40 49.98 20.54
N ILE A 401 -22.98 50.59 19.50
CA ILE A 401 -23.33 49.89 18.25
C ILE A 401 -22.07 49.38 17.54
N ARG A 402 -21.01 50.20 17.48
CA ARG A 402 -19.73 49.80 16.88
C ARG A 402 -19.07 48.66 17.65
N LEU A 403 -19.08 48.72 18.98
CA LEU A 403 -18.53 47.68 19.85
C LEU A 403 -19.27 46.34 19.69
N THR A 404 -20.61 46.37 19.62
CA THR A 404 -21.41 45.15 19.42
C THR A 404 -21.19 44.54 18.02
N ALA A 405 -21.02 45.35 16.98
CA ALA A 405 -20.66 44.89 15.65
C ALA A 405 -19.26 44.24 15.60
N LEU A 406 -18.26 44.82 16.26
CA LEU A 406 -16.91 44.25 16.34
C LEU A 406 -16.89 42.91 17.10
N LYS A 407 -17.61 42.81 18.23
CA LYS A 407 -17.73 41.56 19.00
C LYS A 407 -18.44 40.45 18.20
N SER A 408 -19.47 40.78 17.42
CA SER A 408 -20.17 39.78 16.58
C SER A 408 -19.33 39.32 15.38
N LYS A 409 -18.52 40.21 14.79
CA LYS A 409 -17.54 39.87 13.74
C LYS A 409 -16.48 38.88 14.22
N LEU A 410 -16.06 38.97 15.49
CA LEU A 410 -15.11 38.03 16.09
C LEU A 410 -15.71 36.63 16.28
N ASN A 411 -17.00 36.54 16.65
CA ASN A 411 -17.71 35.26 16.81
C ASN A 411 -18.04 34.55 15.49
N THR A 412 -18.17 35.28 14.37
CA THR A 412 -18.53 34.70 13.05
C THR A 412 -17.35 34.14 12.27
N LYS A 413 -16.12 34.31 12.74
CA LYS A 413 -14.91 33.69 12.17
C LYS A 413 -14.83 32.16 12.41
N ASP A 414 -15.87 31.54 12.97
CA ASP A 414 -16.01 30.08 13.12
C ASP A 414 -16.08 29.37 11.76
N VAL A 415 -14.97 28.73 11.40
CA VAL A 415 -14.68 28.18 10.05
C VAL A 415 -15.54 26.94 9.72
N ARG A 416 -16.13 26.92 8.51
CA ARG A 416 -16.85 25.77 7.94
C ARG A 416 -16.28 25.42 6.56
N VAL A 417 -15.96 24.16 6.36
CA VAL A 417 -15.30 23.59 5.16
C VAL A 417 -16.21 22.54 4.52
N SER A 418 -16.21 22.45 3.20
CA SER A 418 -16.86 21.37 2.45
C SER A 418 -15.83 20.40 1.88
N ALA A 419 -16.03 19.09 2.02
CA ALA A 419 -15.07 18.07 1.58
C ALA A 419 -15.74 16.82 1.00
N ASN A 420 -15.20 16.33 -0.11
CA ASN A 420 -15.55 15.05 -0.70
C ASN A 420 -14.43 14.04 -0.44
N LEU A 421 -14.80 12.88 0.11
CA LEU A 421 -13.90 11.81 0.53
C LEU A 421 -14.27 10.51 -0.20
N SER A 422 -13.30 9.79 -0.75
CA SER A 422 -13.51 8.42 -1.23
C SER A 422 -12.74 7.41 -0.37
N SER A 423 -13.43 6.48 0.25
CA SER A 423 -12.85 5.41 1.08
C SER A 423 -12.89 4.07 0.35
N LEU A 424 -11.91 3.21 0.65
CA LEU A 424 -11.85 1.82 0.20
C LEU A 424 -12.96 0.95 0.80
#